data_AF-R9JN17-F1
#
_entry.id   AF-R9JN17-F1
#
_cell.length_a   1.000
_cell.length_b   1.000
_cell.length_c   1.000
_cell.angle_alpha   90.00
_cell.angle_beta   90.00
_cell.angle_gamma   90.00
#
_symmetry.space_group_name_H-M   'P 1'
#
loop_
_entity.id
_entity.type
_entity.pdbx_description
1 polymer ?
#
loop_
_entity_poly.entity_id
_entity_poly.type
_entity_poly.pdbx_seq_one_letter_code
_entity_poly.pdbx_strand_id
1 'polypeptide(L)'
;MLYQINMITEEDGWIVIDTNGWASEPVRLLVQSVAEEMGKEVFQPYEGDAQYMIKGDPYKLVYQYDDVFGTCVILDKPEDQDAVVALLERHFEKLRTQNEE
;
A
#
# COMPACT_ATOMS: atom_id res chain seq x y z
N MET A 1 -6.37 10.64 8.19
CA MET A 1 -5.00 10.10 8.19
C MET A 1 -4.27 10.64 6.97
N LEU A 2 -3.04 11.16 7.09
CA LEU A 2 -2.26 11.62 5.92
C LEU A 2 -1.59 10.39 5.29
N TYR A 3 -1.84 10.16 4.01
CA TYR A 3 -1.06 9.27 3.15
C TYR A 3 -0.54 10.11 1.99
N GLN A 4 0.76 10.07 1.73
CA GLN A 4 1.37 10.81 0.64
C GLN A 4 2.54 9.99 0.09
N ILE A 5 2.69 9.95 -1.24
CA ILE A 5 3.88 9.35 -1.85
C ILE A 5 5.08 10.24 -1.51
N ASN A 6 6.07 9.66 -0.84
CA ASN A 6 7.33 10.32 -0.49
C ASN A 6 8.34 10.16 -1.63
N MET A 7 8.52 8.92 -2.09
CA MET A 7 9.54 8.54 -3.05
C MET A 7 9.09 7.34 -3.88
N ILE A 8 9.50 7.31 -5.14
CA ILE A 8 9.36 6.14 -6.02
C ILE A 8 10.77 5.78 -6.53
N THR A 9 11.18 4.52 -6.37
CA THR A 9 12.45 4.04 -6.93
C THR A 9 12.19 3.42 -8.31
N GLU A 10 12.79 4.03 -9.35
CA GLU A 10 12.57 3.62 -10.75
C GLU A 10 13.15 2.22 -11.05
N GLU A 11 14.22 1.81 -10.36
CA GLU A 11 14.91 0.54 -10.64
C GLU A 11 14.31 -0.65 -9.87
N ASP A 12 13.83 -0.43 -8.64
CA ASP A 12 13.37 -1.50 -7.75
C ASP A 12 11.84 -1.57 -7.62
N GLY A 13 11.12 -0.55 -8.10
CA GLY A 13 9.65 -0.51 -8.07
C GLY A 13 9.09 -0.29 -6.66
N TRP A 14 9.83 0.39 -5.77
CA TRP A 14 9.35 0.72 -4.44
C TRP A 14 8.66 2.07 -4.43
N ILE A 15 7.48 2.12 -3.83
CA ILE A 15 6.72 3.34 -3.58
C ILE A 15 6.69 3.53 -2.06
N VAL A 16 7.48 4.49 -1.57
CA VAL A 16 7.55 4.86 -0.15
C VAL A 16 6.46 5.87 0.14
N ILE A 17 5.69 5.63 1.21
CA ILE A 17 4.50 6.39 1.58
C ILE A 17 4.71 6.99 2.97
N ASP A 18 4.64 8.31 3.03
CA ASP A 18 4.54 9.03 4.29
C ASP A 18 3.16 8.81 4.90
N THR A 19 3.14 8.42 6.17
CA THR A 19 1.91 8.20 6.92
C THR A 19 2.01 8.80 8.32
N ASN A 20 0.88 9.26 8.86
CA ASN A 20 0.82 9.77 10.25
C ASN A 20 0.50 8.67 11.28
N GLY A 21 0.46 7.39 10.87
CA GLY A 21 0.15 6.28 11.76
C GLY A 21 1.41 5.62 12.33
N TRP A 22 1.22 4.67 13.23
CA TRP A 22 2.31 3.98 13.94
C TRP A 22 2.44 2.54 13.46
N ALA A 23 3.68 2.07 13.34
CA ALA A 23 4.01 0.70 12.96
C ALA A 23 3.26 0.23 11.69
N SER A 24 2.75 -1.00 11.68
CA SER A 24 2.10 -1.62 10.51
C SER A 24 0.64 -1.21 10.28
N GLU A 25 0.07 -0.33 11.10
CA GLU A 25 -1.33 0.06 10.98
C GLU A 25 -1.69 0.73 9.64
N PRO A 26 -0.90 1.69 9.14
CA PRO A 26 -1.19 2.35 7.86
C PRO A 26 -1.18 1.37 6.69
N VAL A 27 -0.20 0.46 6.68
CA VAL A 27 -0.10 -0.60 5.68
C VAL A 27 -1.35 -1.47 5.70
N ARG A 28 -1.80 -1.88 6.90
CA ARG A 28 -2.99 -2.72 7.09
C ARG A 28 -4.26 -2.02 6.60
N LEU A 29 -4.44 -0.73 6.90
CA LEU A 29 -5.62 0.03 6.46
C LEU A 29 -5.63 0.25 4.95
N LEU A 30 -4.48 0.57 4.37
CA LEU A 30 -4.31 0.75 2.94
C LEU A 30 -4.63 -0.53 2.16
N VAL A 31 -3.99 -1.65 2.52
CA VAL A 31 -4.23 -2.93 1.82
C VAL A 31 -5.67 -3.41 1.97
N GLN A 32 -6.31 -3.16 3.13
CA GLN A 32 -7.72 -3.47 3.33
C GLN A 32 -8.63 -2.62 2.43
N SER A 33 -8.39 -1.31 2.36
CA SER A 33 -9.17 -0.40 1.52
C SER A 33 -9.13 -0.78 0.04
N VAL A 34 -7.97 -1.23 -0.45
CA VAL A 34 -7.79 -1.73 -1.83
C VAL A 34 -8.48 -3.08 -2.01
N ALA A 35 -8.27 -4.02 -1.10
CA ALA A 35 -8.86 -5.36 -1.18
C ALA A 35 -10.40 -5.34 -1.17
N GLU A 36 -11.00 -4.47 -0.35
CA GLU A 36 -12.44 -4.25 -0.29
C GLU A 36 -13.00 -3.76 -1.63
N GLU A 37 -12.33 -2.80 -2.29
CA GLU A 37 -12.75 -2.32 -3.61
C GLU A 37 -12.70 -3.44 -4.65
N MET A 38 -11.70 -4.31 -4.56
CA MET A 38 -11.55 -5.44 -5.47
C MET A 38 -12.47 -6.64 -5.15
N GLY A 39 -13.13 -6.66 -3.99
CA GLY A 39 -13.84 -7.83 -3.48
C GLY A 39 -12.92 -9.04 -3.26
N LYS A 40 -11.68 -8.80 -2.83
CA LYS A 40 -10.63 -9.82 -2.66
C LYS A 40 -10.17 -9.91 -1.21
N GLU A 41 -9.53 -11.02 -0.88
CA GLU A 41 -9.00 -11.28 0.45
C GLU A 41 -7.54 -10.81 0.57
N VAL A 42 -7.23 -10.16 1.69
CA VAL A 42 -5.85 -9.87 2.10
C VAL A 42 -5.25 -11.11 2.75
N PHE A 43 -3.99 -11.41 2.47
CA PHE A 43 -3.23 -12.44 3.16
C PHE A 43 -1.82 -11.96 3.49
N GLN A 44 -1.21 -12.57 4.51
CA GLN A 44 0.19 -12.37 4.84
C GLN A 44 0.99 -13.56 4.30
N PRO A 45 2.04 -13.35 3.49
CA PRO A 45 2.85 -14.44 2.96
C PRO A 45 3.76 -15.08 4.02
N TYR A 46 4.17 -14.32 5.04
CA TYR A 46 5.05 -14.77 6.11
C TYR A 46 4.50 -14.34 7.47
N GLU A 47 4.29 -15.30 8.37
CA GLU A 47 3.86 -15.03 9.74
C GLU A 47 4.99 -14.34 10.52
N GLY A 48 4.78 -13.07 10.88
CA GLY A 48 5.73 -12.27 11.67
C GLY A 48 6.25 -11.02 10.96
N ASP A 49 6.13 -10.96 9.64
CA ASP A 49 6.43 -9.74 8.87
C ASP A 49 5.18 -8.88 8.71
N ALA A 50 5.37 -7.56 8.77
CA ALA A 50 4.32 -6.59 8.46
C ALA A 50 4.14 -6.43 6.94
N GLN A 51 4.01 -7.56 6.24
CA GLN A 51 3.88 -7.66 4.79
C GLN A 51 2.54 -8.29 4.42
N TYR A 52 1.83 -7.66 3.50
CA TYR A 52 0.49 -8.04 3.08
C TYR A 52 0.38 -8.06 1.56
N MET A 53 -0.44 -8.95 1.05
CA MET A 53 -0.74 -9.09 -0.36
C MET A 53 -2.25 -9.31 -0.54
N ILE A 54 -2.76 -9.02 -1.74
CA ILE A 54 -4.18 -9.22 -2.08
C ILE A 54 -4.29 -10.41 -3.04
N LYS A 55 -5.13 -11.38 -2.70
CA LYS A 55 -5.25 -12.63 -3.46
C LYS A 55 -5.81 -12.37 -4.86
N GLY A 56 -5.00 -12.63 -5.89
CA GLY A 56 -5.39 -12.44 -7.28
C GLY A 56 -5.34 -10.98 -7.74
N ASP A 57 -4.65 -10.10 -7.01
CA ASP A 57 -4.31 -8.76 -7.48
C ASP A 57 -3.56 -8.81 -8.83
N PRO A 58 -4.05 -8.15 -9.90
CA PRO A 58 -3.38 -8.11 -11.20
C PRO A 58 -1.97 -7.54 -11.15
N TYR A 59 -1.70 -6.62 -10.22
CA TYR A 59 -0.39 -5.96 -10.06
C TYR A 59 0.53 -6.72 -9.09
N LYS A 60 -0.01 -7.73 -8.38
CA LYS A 60 0.68 -8.53 -7.35
C LYS A 60 1.44 -7.67 -6.33
N LEU A 61 0.84 -6.58 -5.89
CA LEU A 61 1.47 -5.61 -5.00
C LEU A 61 1.80 -6.25 -3.66
N VAL A 62 2.95 -5.84 -3.14
CA VAL A 62 3.36 -6.13 -1.77
C VAL A 62 3.23 -4.85 -0.97
N TYR A 63 2.39 -4.88 0.06
CA TYR A 63 2.22 -3.79 1.02
C TYR A 63 3.03 -4.14 2.26
N GLN A 64 4.05 -3.35 2.59
CA GLN A 64 5.00 -3.66 3.64
C GLN A 64 5.22 -2.48 4.58
N TYR A 65 5.42 -2.77 5.86
CA TYR A 65 6.06 -1.85 6.79
C TYR A 65 7.53 -2.23 6.95
N ASP A 66 8.40 -1.25 6.77
CA ASP A 66 9.84 -1.33 6.95
C ASP A 66 10.27 -0.35 8.06
N ASP A 67 11.17 -0.77 8.95
CA ASP A 67 11.59 0.07 10.08
C ASP A 67 12.42 1.30 9.68
N VAL A 68 13.02 1.29 8.48
CA VAL A 68 13.87 2.38 7.95
C VAL A 68 13.03 3.33 7.09
N PHE A 69 12.20 2.78 6.20
CA PHE A 69 11.43 3.56 5.22
C PHE A 69 9.96 3.78 5.60
N GLY A 70 9.44 3.06 6.59
CA GLY A 70 8.05 3.12 6.99
C GLY A 70 7.13 2.35 6.04
N THR A 71 6.03 2.95 5.61
CA THR A 71 5.02 2.27 4.77
C THR A 71 5.50 2.25 3.32
N CYS A 72 5.58 1.05 2.73
CA CYS A 72 6.03 0.86 1.36
C CYS A 72 5.03 0.00 0.57
N VAL A 73 4.94 0.26 -0.72
CA VAL A 73 4.26 -0.59 -1.71
C VAL A 73 5.26 -0.97 -2.77
N ILE A 74 5.43 -2.27 -3.01
CA ILE A 74 6.42 -2.80 -3.95
C ILE A 74 5.69 -3.40 -5.15
N LEU A 75 6.11 -2.99 -6.35
CA LEU A 75 5.59 -3.44 -7.63
C LEU A 75 6.20 -4.80 -8.03
N ASP A 76 5.40 -5.68 -8.64
CA ASP A 76 5.93 -6.86 -9.35
C ASP A 76 6.60 -6.45 -10.67
N LYS A 77 6.08 -5.40 -11.30
CA LYS A 77 6.58 -4.87 -12.57
C LYS A 77 6.65 -3.34 -12.55
N PRO A 78 7.79 -2.74 -12.94
CA PRO A 78 7.92 -1.29 -13.04
C PRO A 78 6.95 -0.63 -14.04
N GLU A 79 6.52 -1.35 -15.08
CA GLU A 79 5.59 -0.84 -16.10
C GLU A 79 4.21 -0.47 -15.56
N ASP A 80 3.83 -1.03 -14.41
CA ASP A 80 2.53 -0.77 -13.77
C ASP A 80 2.56 0.45 -12.83
N GLN A 81 3.70 1.13 -12.70
CA GLN A 81 3.92 2.21 -11.73
C GLN A 81 2.83 3.29 -11.79
N ASP A 82 2.57 3.87 -12.97
CA ASP A 82 1.60 4.96 -13.10
C ASP A 82 0.18 4.53 -12.71
N ALA A 83 -0.20 3.30 -13.08
CA ALA A 83 -1.51 2.74 -12.73
C ALA A 83 -1.64 2.50 -11.22
N VAL A 84 -0.56 2.04 -10.59
CA VAL A 84 -0.52 1.79 -9.15
C VAL A 84 -0.47 3.09 -8.36
N VAL A 85 0.26 4.11 -8.82
CA VAL A 85 0.27 5.46 -8.22
C VAL A 85 -1.15 6.04 -8.22
N ALA A 86 -1.85 5.99 -9.36
CA ALA A 86 -3.22 6.49 -9.45
C ALA A 86 -4.19 5.71 -8.53
N LEU A 87 -4.00 4.40 -8.41
CA LEU A 87 -4.74 3.57 -7.46
C LEU A 87 -4.48 4.03 -6.02
N LEU A 88 -3.21 4.18 -5.63
CA LEU A 88 -2.83 4.58 -4.28
C LEU A 88 -3.38 5.96 -3.92
N GLU A 89 -3.20 6.97 -4.77
CA GLU A 89 -3.71 8.32 -4.54
C GLU A 89 -5.22 8.34 -4.30
N ARG A 90 -5.99 7.60 -5.11
CA ARG A 90 -7.44 7.47 -4.93
C ARG A 90 -7.80 6.84 -3.58
N HIS A 91 -7.05 5.83 -3.14
CA HIS A 91 -7.28 5.21 -1.83
C HIS A 91 -6.82 6.09 -0.67
N PHE A 92 -5.81 6.95 -0.87
CA PHE A 92 -5.41 7.96 0.11
C PHE A 92 -6.53 8.97 0.33
N GLU A 93 -7.16 9.45 -0.73
CA GLU A 93 -8.33 10.33 -0.65
C GLU A 93 -9.50 9.65 0.06
N LYS A 94 -9.82 8.41 -0.31
CA LYS A 94 -10.89 7.61 0.35
C LYS A 94 -10.64 7.49 1.86
N LEU A 95 -9.43 7.13 2.26
CA LEU A 95 -9.05 6.97 3.67
C LEU A 95 -8.97 8.31 4.42
N ARG A 96 -8.72 9.42 3.72
CA ARG A 96 -8.81 10.76 4.31
C ARG A 96 -10.25 11.09 4.67
N THR A 97 -11.18 10.94 3.73
CA THR A 97 -12.60 11.28 3.93
C THR A 97 -13.27 10.41 5.00
N GLN A 98 -12.99 9.11 5.04
CA GLN A 98 -13.53 8.20 6.06
C GLN A 98 -13.11 8.53 7.51
N ASN A 99 -12.07 9.35 7.71
CA ASN A 99 -11.63 9.78 9.03
C ASN A 99 -12.17 11.18 9.43
N GLU A 100 -12.84 11.88 8.52
CA GLU A 100 -13.43 13.21 8.77
C GLU A 100 -14.94 13.13 9.11
N GLU A 101 -15.54 11.94 9.02
CA GLU A 101 -16.92 11.61 9.42
C GLU A 101 -17.00 11.00 10.83
#